data_AF-A0A1H8JC47-F1
#
_entry.id   AF-A0A1H8JC47-F1
#
_cell.length_a   1.000
_cell.length_b   1.000
_cell.length_c   1.000
_cell.angle_alpha   90.00
_cell.angle_beta   90.00
_cell.angle_gamma   90.00
#
_symmetry.space_group_name_H-M   'P 1'
#
loop_
_entity.id
_entity.type
_entity.pdbx_description
1 polymer ?
#
loop_
_entity_poly.entity_id
_entity_poly.type
_entity_poly.pdbx_seq_one_letter_code
_entity_poly.pdbx_strand_id
1 'polypeptide(L)'
;MQHDDDDHDRDLAHDLQVIGERMMERRRALAWLAPAGGAAIAASTAVAAAAQMSRGGKGGGATRSGVITVGGGGRPGTTGGTSGGSSGGPSTGTTTTTITTTSSSSGCVADASETNVPYPADGTNTSSGSTSNVLTTSGIVRTDIRPSFVSSTTTAQGVAMTITLTLVNVNSSCAPLAGYAVYIWQCDAAGPYSLYTAPKESYLRGVGVTDANDEVTFTTIFPGCYSGRWPHIHFEVYSSLSTATGARYASLIGQVAMPSAVCSTVYSGSSLYSSSVSNFRSVRLSSDNVFGDNTSAQLAQQTPTMSGSVSGGYAAAAKIGLAL
;
A
#
# COMPACT_ATOMS: atom_id res chain seq x y z
N MET A 1 25.61 -18.10 -53.63
CA MET A 1 25.97 -17.95 -52.21
C MET A 1 25.43 -16.61 -51.76
N GLN A 2 24.22 -16.63 -51.18
CA GLN A 2 23.65 -15.51 -50.45
C GLN A 2 24.20 -15.59 -49.03
N HIS A 3 24.85 -14.54 -48.56
CA HIS A 3 25.19 -14.33 -47.17
C HIS A 3 24.23 -13.27 -46.64
N ASP A 4 23.26 -13.73 -45.84
CA ASP A 4 22.60 -12.91 -44.84
C ASP A 4 23.56 -12.83 -43.65
N ASP A 5 23.98 -11.63 -43.26
CA ASP A 5 24.73 -11.43 -42.00
C ASP A 5 24.29 -10.08 -41.38
N ASP A 6 23.40 -10.24 -40.39
CA ASP A 6 23.41 -9.64 -39.05
C ASP A 6 23.42 -8.12 -38.85
N ASP A 7 22.22 -7.65 -38.49
CA ASP A 7 21.89 -6.30 -38.02
C ASP A 7 21.98 -6.23 -36.47
N HIS A 8 23.14 -6.56 -35.92
CA HIS A 8 23.38 -6.58 -34.46
C HIS A 8 24.68 -5.88 -34.07
N ASP A 9 24.69 -4.55 -34.15
CA ASP A 9 25.57 -3.71 -33.34
C ASP A 9 24.91 -2.33 -33.21
N ARG A 10 23.98 -2.21 -32.25
CA ARG A 10 23.53 -0.89 -31.79
C ARG A 10 24.11 -0.64 -30.41
N ASP A 11 24.99 0.35 -30.38
CA ASP A 11 25.81 0.82 -29.27
C ASP A 11 25.00 1.08 -27.98
N LEU A 12 25.68 1.06 -26.82
CA LEU A 12 25.11 1.29 -25.48
C LEU A 12 24.33 2.62 -25.39
N ALA A 13 24.70 3.59 -26.21
CA ALA A 13 23.97 4.86 -26.35
C ALA A 13 22.56 4.66 -26.93
N HIS A 14 22.37 3.73 -27.88
CA HIS A 14 21.06 3.36 -28.42
C HIS A 14 20.22 2.65 -27.37
N ASP A 15 20.82 1.75 -26.59
CA ASP A 15 20.13 1.07 -25.50
C ASP A 15 19.70 2.03 -24.38
N LEU A 16 20.55 3.00 -24.02
CA LEU A 16 20.19 4.06 -23.06
C LEU A 16 19.07 4.97 -23.59
N GLN A 17 19.05 5.22 -24.89
CA GLN A 17 18.00 6.02 -25.54
C GLN A 17 16.69 5.24 -25.59
N VAL A 18 16.71 3.94 -25.89
CA VAL A 18 15.55 3.05 -25.87
C VAL A 18 15.03 2.83 -24.44
N ILE A 19 15.92 2.72 -23.44
CA ILE A 19 15.54 2.66 -22.02
C ILE A 19 14.94 4.00 -21.57
N GLY A 20 15.54 5.13 -21.97
CA GLY A 20 15.02 6.47 -21.69
C GLY A 20 13.67 6.73 -22.35
N GLU A 21 13.48 6.27 -23.58
CA GLU A 21 12.22 6.33 -24.32
C GLU A 21 11.17 5.42 -23.71
N ARG A 22 11.50 4.18 -23.33
CA ARG A 22 10.59 3.27 -22.59
C ARG A 22 10.23 3.80 -21.20
N MET A 23 11.15 4.48 -20.51
CA MET A 23 10.88 5.18 -19.24
C MET A 23 10.02 6.44 -19.42
N MET A 24 10.11 7.12 -20.57
CA MET A 24 9.33 8.31 -20.90
C MET A 24 7.94 7.98 -21.47
N GLU A 25 7.79 6.89 -22.22
CA GLU A 25 6.49 6.38 -22.69
C GLU A 25 5.60 5.96 -21.51
N ARG A 26 6.20 5.44 -20.44
CA ARG A 26 5.52 5.20 -19.14
C ARG A 26 4.98 6.49 -18.48
N ARG A 27 5.40 7.68 -18.93
CA ARG A 27 5.14 8.97 -18.25
C ARG A 27 4.12 9.90 -18.92
N ARG A 28 3.44 9.50 -19.99
CA ARG A 28 2.43 10.37 -20.66
C ARG A 28 1.03 10.37 -20.04
N ALA A 29 0.75 9.59 -19.00
CA ALA A 29 -0.59 9.49 -18.42
C ALA A 29 -0.89 10.42 -17.22
N LEU A 30 0.08 11.23 -16.75
CA LEU A 30 -0.05 11.98 -15.48
C LEU A 30 -0.35 13.48 -15.60
N ALA A 31 -0.68 13.98 -16.80
CA ALA A 31 -1.02 15.40 -17.01
C ALA A 31 -2.54 15.73 -17.00
N TRP A 32 -3.43 14.74 -16.83
CA TRP A 32 -4.86 14.91 -17.13
C TRP A 32 -5.85 14.70 -15.97
N LEU A 33 -5.46 15.05 -14.75
CA LEU A 33 -6.44 15.13 -13.63
C LEU A 33 -6.34 16.45 -12.84
N ALA A 34 -6.34 17.57 -13.57
CA ALA A 34 -6.83 18.82 -13.02
C ALA A 34 -8.38 18.78 -13.08
N PRO A 35 -9.10 18.92 -11.96
CA PRO A 35 -10.55 19.05 -12.02
C PRO A 35 -10.88 20.31 -12.83
N ALA A 36 -11.61 20.13 -13.93
CA ALA A 36 -12.13 21.19 -14.78
C ALA A 36 -13.15 22.03 -14.00
N GLY A 37 -12.66 22.98 -13.21
CA GLY A 37 -13.41 24.15 -12.74
C GLY A 37 -12.92 25.35 -13.53
N GLY A 38 -13.61 25.70 -14.61
CA GLY A 38 -13.32 26.91 -15.36
C GLY A 38 -13.65 28.15 -14.55
N ALA A 39 -12.77 29.15 -14.55
CA ALA A 39 -13.14 30.56 -14.54
C ALA A 39 -11.98 31.41 -15.03
N ALA A 40 -12.34 32.36 -15.88
CA ALA A 40 -11.47 33.17 -16.71
C ALA A 40 -10.62 34.19 -15.93
N ILE A 41 -9.50 34.52 -16.57
CA ILE A 41 -8.63 35.65 -16.31
C ILE A 41 -9.41 36.93 -16.60
N ALA A 42 -9.64 37.76 -15.58
CA ALA A 42 -9.93 39.18 -15.76
C ALA A 42 -9.42 39.94 -14.54
N ALA A 43 -8.37 40.74 -14.77
CA ALA A 43 -7.85 41.71 -13.83
C ALA A 43 -8.75 42.95 -13.83
N SER A 44 -9.20 43.37 -12.65
CA SER A 44 -9.45 44.79 -12.36
C SER A 44 -9.53 45.04 -10.85
N THR A 45 -9.07 46.22 -10.51
CA THR A 45 -8.69 46.78 -9.23
C THR A 45 -9.85 47.25 -8.34
N ALA A 46 -9.55 47.34 -7.04
CA ALA A 46 -9.94 48.39 -6.07
C ALA A 46 -11.11 48.19 -5.08
N VAL A 47 -10.72 48.24 -3.78
CA VAL A 47 -11.24 49.08 -2.68
C VAL A 47 -12.46 48.62 -1.82
N ALA A 48 -12.09 48.31 -0.56
CA ALA A 48 -12.66 48.72 0.76
C ALA A 48 -14.07 48.33 1.28
N ALA A 49 -14.00 47.81 2.52
CA ALA A 49 -14.73 48.17 3.75
C ALA A 49 -16.14 47.61 4.07
N ALA A 50 -16.13 46.85 5.18
CA ALA A 50 -16.93 47.00 6.41
C ALA A 50 -18.30 46.30 6.62
N ALA A 51 -18.44 45.86 7.88
CA ALA A 51 -19.63 45.78 8.75
C ALA A 51 -20.37 44.43 8.94
N GLN A 52 -20.11 43.90 10.14
CA GLN A 52 -20.94 43.11 11.08
C GLN A 52 -22.47 43.19 11.00
N MET A 53 -23.11 42.08 11.38
CA MET A 53 -24.14 41.86 12.43
C MET A 53 -24.87 40.52 12.13
N SER A 54 -25.58 39.80 13.00
CA SER A 54 -25.61 39.54 14.44
C SER A 54 -26.90 38.72 14.67
N ARG A 55 -26.79 37.58 15.39
CA ARG A 55 -27.82 36.96 16.27
C ARG A 55 -29.16 36.44 15.69
N GLY A 56 -29.49 35.19 16.05
CA GLY A 56 -30.48 34.98 17.12
C GLY A 56 -31.55 33.88 16.93
N GLY A 57 -31.67 33.00 17.94
CA GLY A 57 -32.92 32.34 18.41
C GLY A 57 -33.18 30.92 17.88
N LYS A 58 -33.05 29.80 18.64
CA LYS A 58 -33.73 29.26 19.86
C LYS A 58 -35.17 28.76 19.68
N GLY A 59 -35.38 27.53 20.18
CA GLY A 59 -36.66 26.93 20.65
C GLY A 59 -37.01 25.63 19.91
N GLY A 60 -37.31 24.47 20.51
CA GLY A 60 -37.56 24.08 21.89
C GLY A 60 -38.77 23.13 21.97
N GLY A 61 -38.66 22.01 22.72
CA GLY A 61 -39.78 21.20 23.26
C GLY A 61 -40.11 19.91 22.49
N ALA A 62 -39.90 18.72 23.07
CA ALA A 62 -40.87 17.95 23.89
C ALA A 62 -41.48 16.80 23.04
N THR A 63 -41.68 15.54 23.43
CA THR A 63 -41.88 14.89 24.73
C THR A 63 -42.01 13.34 24.55
N ARG A 64 -41.73 12.59 25.64
CA ARG A 64 -42.37 11.33 26.12
C ARG A 64 -42.17 10.04 25.29
N SER A 65 -41.55 8.98 25.83
CA SER A 65 -41.95 8.04 26.91
C SER A 65 -42.80 6.86 26.40
N GLY A 66 -42.33 5.64 26.64
CA GLY A 66 -43.06 4.40 26.35
C GLY A 66 -42.22 3.14 26.64
N VAL A 67 -42.29 2.65 27.88
CA VAL A 67 -41.89 1.30 28.30
C VAL A 67 -43.10 0.38 28.11
N ILE A 68 -42.91 -0.82 27.53
CA ILE A 68 -43.68 -2.04 27.86
C ILE A 68 -42.76 -3.27 27.77
N THR A 69 -42.87 -4.13 28.78
CA THR A 69 -42.18 -5.40 28.99
C THR A 69 -43.15 -6.58 28.75
N VAL A 70 -42.60 -7.81 28.71
CA VAL A 70 -43.24 -9.14 28.90
C VAL A 70 -43.76 -9.79 27.60
N GLY A 71 -43.52 -11.07 27.29
CA GLY A 71 -42.82 -12.16 27.97
C GLY A 71 -43.19 -13.53 27.35
N GLY A 72 -42.51 -14.60 27.81
CA GLY A 72 -42.90 -16.02 27.73
C GLY A 72 -42.85 -16.66 26.32
N GLY A 73 -42.41 -17.90 26.08
CA GLY A 73 -42.12 -19.06 26.92
C GLY A 73 -42.44 -20.33 26.09
N GLY A 74 -41.72 -21.45 26.30
CA GLY A 74 -42.21 -22.80 25.95
C GLY A 74 -41.47 -23.60 24.86
N ARG A 75 -40.36 -24.27 25.22
CA ARG A 75 -40.11 -25.74 25.35
C ARG A 75 -40.60 -26.75 24.24
N PRO A 76 -40.18 -28.05 24.26
CA PRO A 76 -39.43 -28.71 23.17
C PRO A 76 -40.01 -30.07 22.67
N GLY A 77 -39.33 -30.75 21.75
CA GLY A 77 -39.55 -32.18 21.42
C GLY A 77 -38.44 -32.73 20.51
N THR A 78 -37.56 -33.65 20.94
CA THR A 78 -37.63 -35.15 20.90
C THR A 78 -37.52 -35.72 19.48
N THR A 79 -36.80 -36.80 19.10
CA THR A 79 -35.94 -37.84 19.73
C THR A 79 -35.43 -38.79 18.60
N GLY A 80 -34.33 -39.52 18.84
CA GLY A 80 -34.01 -40.83 18.23
C GLY A 80 -33.00 -40.79 17.07
N GLY A 81 -32.02 -41.70 16.92
CA GLY A 81 -31.63 -42.90 17.67
C GLY A 81 -30.76 -43.82 16.78
N THR A 82 -29.74 -44.44 17.39
CA THR A 82 -29.11 -45.77 17.10
C THR A 82 -28.18 -46.03 15.88
N SER A 83 -26.91 -46.31 16.23
CA SER A 83 -26.07 -47.51 15.99
C SER A 83 -25.80 -48.13 14.59
N GLY A 84 -24.51 -48.19 14.23
CA GLY A 84 -23.72 -49.44 14.07
C GLY A 84 -23.80 -50.25 12.77
N GLY A 85 -22.66 -50.52 12.12
CA GLY A 85 -22.51 -51.63 11.17
C GLY A 85 -21.32 -51.52 10.20
N SER A 86 -20.28 -52.33 10.44
CA SER A 86 -19.13 -52.56 9.55
C SER A 86 -19.47 -53.44 8.34
N SER A 87 -18.83 -53.18 7.20
CA SER A 87 -18.54 -54.20 6.17
C SER A 87 -17.35 -53.73 5.31
N GLY A 88 -16.34 -54.60 5.18
CA GLY A 88 -15.06 -54.30 4.53
C GLY A 88 -14.93 -54.76 3.08
N GLY A 89 -13.82 -54.32 2.47
CA GLY A 89 -13.21 -54.83 1.24
C GLY A 89 -12.95 -53.75 0.16
N PRO A 90 -11.93 -53.87 -0.70
CA PRO A 90 -10.62 -54.50 -0.57
C PRO A 90 -9.45 -53.49 -0.72
N SER A 91 -8.25 -53.98 -0.44
CA SER A 91 -6.97 -53.27 -0.42
C SER A 91 -6.46 -52.89 -1.82
N THR A 92 -6.17 -51.60 -2.04
CA THR A 92 -5.37 -51.11 -3.16
C THR A 92 -4.11 -50.45 -2.59
N GLY A 93 -2.94 -50.98 -2.95
CA GLY A 93 -1.65 -50.53 -2.45
C GLY A 93 -1.43 -49.05 -2.70
N THR A 94 -1.33 -48.27 -1.62
CA THR A 94 -0.91 -46.88 -1.69
C THR A 94 0.61 -46.87 -1.73
N THR A 95 1.17 -46.66 -2.91
CA THR A 95 2.57 -46.26 -3.07
C THR A 95 2.77 -44.97 -2.28
N THR A 96 3.51 -45.05 -1.18
CA THR A 96 4.00 -43.88 -0.47
C THR A 96 4.96 -43.14 -1.38
N THR A 97 4.45 -42.20 -2.17
CA THR A 97 5.27 -41.18 -2.80
C THR A 97 5.75 -40.28 -1.68
N THR A 98 6.98 -40.49 -1.24
CA THR A 98 7.74 -39.49 -0.49
C THR A 98 7.77 -38.23 -1.36
N ILE A 99 6.90 -37.26 -1.03
CA ILE A 99 7.02 -35.91 -1.55
C ILE A 99 8.26 -35.36 -0.91
N THR A 100 9.39 -35.49 -1.61
CA THR A 100 10.52 -34.60 -1.41
C THR A 100 9.97 -33.21 -1.67
N THR A 101 9.70 -32.45 -0.61
CA THR A 101 9.52 -31.01 -0.71
C THR A 101 10.85 -30.48 -1.22
N THR A 102 10.97 -30.39 -2.55
CA THR A 102 11.94 -29.53 -3.18
C THR A 102 11.66 -28.16 -2.62
N SER A 103 12.49 -27.72 -1.69
CA SER A 103 12.64 -26.32 -1.34
C SER A 103 12.83 -25.61 -2.67
N SER A 104 11.77 -25.01 -3.19
CA SER A 104 11.85 -24.14 -4.34
C SER A 104 12.86 -23.09 -3.95
N SER A 105 14.05 -23.14 -4.57
CA SER A 105 15.00 -22.05 -4.54
C SER A 105 14.24 -20.85 -5.07
N SER A 106 13.68 -20.05 -4.16
CA SER A 106 12.77 -18.97 -4.51
C SER A 106 13.60 -17.93 -5.23
N GLY A 107 13.58 -17.97 -6.56
CA GLY A 107 14.14 -16.89 -7.35
C GLY A 107 13.56 -15.55 -6.89
N CYS A 108 14.37 -14.51 -6.95
CA CYS A 108 13.93 -13.14 -6.80
C CYS A 108 13.98 -12.48 -8.18
N VAL A 109 13.16 -11.45 -8.36
CA VAL A 109 13.16 -10.63 -9.56
C VAL A 109 13.41 -9.18 -9.19
N ALA A 110 13.88 -8.36 -10.12
CA ALA A 110 13.97 -6.92 -9.88
C ALA A 110 12.54 -6.36 -9.77
N ASP A 111 12.24 -5.67 -8.67
CA ASP A 111 10.99 -4.91 -8.60
C ASP A 111 11.01 -3.79 -9.65
N ALA A 112 9.82 -3.48 -10.17
CA ALA A 112 9.68 -2.38 -11.10
C ALA A 112 10.01 -1.07 -10.37
N SER A 113 10.93 -0.29 -10.94
CA SER A 113 11.28 1.04 -10.44
C SER A 113 10.21 2.05 -10.84
N GLU A 114 9.83 2.88 -9.89
CA GLU A 114 8.89 3.96 -10.07
C GLU A 114 9.59 5.31 -9.97
N THR A 115 9.07 6.31 -10.67
CA THR A 115 9.67 7.65 -10.64
C THR A 115 8.59 8.67 -10.30
N ASN A 116 8.74 9.30 -9.13
CA ASN A 116 7.87 10.35 -8.61
C ASN A 116 6.43 9.88 -8.36
N VAL A 117 6.31 8.97 -7.42
CA VAL A 117 5.06 8.66 -6.77
C VAL A 117 4.50 9.93 -6.10
N PRO A 118 3.18 10.19 -6.14
CA PRO A 118 2.62 11.26 -5.34
C PRO A 118 2.79 10.99 -3.84
N TYR A 119 3.05 12.07 -3.09
CA TYR A 119 3.04 12.12 -1.62
C TYR A 119 4.22 11.50 -0.83
N PRO A 120 5.49 11.51 -1.33
CA PRO A 120 6.61 10.88 -0.64
C PRO A 120 7.03 11.63 0.63
N ALA A 121 6.91 12.95 0.68
CA ALA A 121 7.46 13.79 1.75
C ALA A 121 8.96 13.55 2.01
N ASP A 122 9.72 13.34 0.95
CA ASP A 122 11.18 13.13 0.88
C ASP A 122 11.94 14.41 0.45
N GLY A 123 11.21 15.50 0.18
CA GLY A 123 11.76 16.75 -0.35
C GLY A 123 11.76 16.86 -1.89
N THR A 124 11.30 15.85 -2.63
CA THR A 124 11.28 15.87 -4.10
C THR A 124 9.94 16.35 -4.68
N ASN A 125 8.88 16.35 -3.88
CA ASN A 125 7.53 16.69 -4.31
C ASN A 125 6.97 17.93 -3.59
N THR A 126 6.31 18.81 -4.35
CA THR A 126 5.66 20.03 -3.88
C THR A 126 4.15 19.91 -4.01
N SER A 127 3.41 20.18 -2.93
CA SER A 127 1.95 20.22 -2.94
C SER A 127 1.46 21.55 -2.39
N SER A 128 0.55 22.21 -3.11
CA SER A 128 0.02 23.53 -2.75
C SER A 128 1.10 24.58 -2.44
N GLY A 129 2.21 24.55 -3.18
CA GLY A 129 3.35 25.46 -3.01
C GLY A 129 4.28 25.14 -1.84
N SER A 130 4.04 24.06 -1.09
CA SER A 130 4.89 23.60 0.01
C SER A 130 5.56 22.27 -0.30
N THR A 131 6.86 22.18 -0.08
CA THR A 131 7.62 20.93 -0.15
C THR A 131 7.66 20.30 1.23
N SER A 132 7.16 19.07 1.35
CA SER A 132 7.27 18.29 2.59
C SER A 132 8.54 17.45 2.56
N ASN A 133 9.33 17.48 3.64
CA ASN A 133 10.46 16.57 3.84
C ASN A 133 10.48 16.09 5.30
N VAL A 134 9.98 14.88 5.55
CA VAL A 134 10.04 14.24 6.87
C VAL A 134 11.26 13.37 7.08
N LEU A 135 12.04 13.06 6.04
CA LEU A 135 13.26 12.25 6.17
C LEU A 135 14.34 12.93 7.02
N THR A 136 14.30 14.26 7.10
CA THR A 136 15.18 15.05 7.98
C THR A 136 14.54 15.42 9.32
N THR A 137 13.29 15.01 9.56
CA THR A 137 12.53 15.37 10.76
C THR A 137 12.72 14.33 11.87
N SER A 138 12.95 14.80 13.09
CA SER A 138 13.05 13.91 14.27
C SER A 138 11.78 13.06 14.42
N GLY A 139 11.97 11.78 14.73
CA GLY A 139 10.88 10.82 14.86
C GLY A 139 10.52 10.08 13.58
N ILE A 140 11.13 10.35 12.43
CA ILE A 140 10.87 9.55 11.21
C ILE A 140 11.47 8.13 11.28
N VAL A 141 12.55 7.93 12.03
CA VAL A 141 13.17 6.61 12.22
C VAL A 141 12.38 5.85 13.27
N ARG A 142 11.48 4.95 12.83
CA ARG A 142 10.50 4.26 13.67
C ARG A 142 9.87 3.08 12.93
N THR A 143 9.45 2.08 13.69
CA THR A 143 8.78 0.88 13.16
C THR A 143 7.27 0.89 13.40
N ASP A 144 6.75 1.44 14.51
CA ASP A 144 5.32 1.74 14.63
C ASP A 144 5.01 3.07 13.99
N ILE A 145 4.42 3.05 12.79
CA ILE A 145 4.15 4.25 12.00
C ILE A 145 2.75 4.82 12.22
N ARG A 146 1.91 4.23 13.08
CA ARG A 146 0.49 4.63 13.18
C ARG A 146 0.27 6.01 13.83
N PRO A 147 1.04 6.44 14.85
CA PRO A 147 0.96 7.81 15.39
C PRO A 147 1.62 8.87 14.49
N SER A 148 0.99 10.04 14.37
CA SER A 148 1.65 11.28 13.94
C SER A 148 2.80 11.65 14.89
N PHE A 149 3.80 12.38 14.39
CA PHE A 149 5.02 12.73 15.14
C PHE A 149 5.55 14.15 14.90
N VAL A 150 5.00 14.90 13.93
CA VAL A 150 5.47 16.26 13.63
C VAL A 150 4.74 17.29 14.50
N SER A 151 3.46 17.54 14.22
CA SER A 151 2.65 18.59 14.86
C SER A 151 1.41 18.05 15.58
N SER A 152 1.19 16.74 15.53
CA SER A 152 0.02 16.03 16.03
C SER A 152 0.47 14.70 16.64
N THR A 153 -0.32 14.18 17.58
CA THR A 153 -0.17 12.83 18.17
C THR A 153 -1.30 11.88 17.76
N THR A 154 -2.17 12.30 16.83
CA THR A 154 -3.27 11.46 16.31
C THR A 154 -2.72 10.13 15.81
N THR A 155 -3.37 9.04 16.19
CA THR A 155 -3.05 7.70 15.68
C THR A 155 -4.03 7.31 14.60
N ALA A 156 -3.52 6.99 13.41
CA ALA A 156 -4.32 6.51 12.29
C ALA A 156 -5.13 5.27 12.70
N GLN A 157 -6.45 5.32 12.46
CA GLN A 157 -7.36 4.20 12.72
C GLN A 157 -7.43 3.30 11.49
N GLY A 158 -7.51 1.98 11.72
CA GLY A 158 -7.64 0.98 10.66
C GLY A 158 -7.49 -0.44 11.21
N VAL A 159 -7.63 -1.43 10.32
CA VAL A 159 -7.30 -2.82 10.66
C VAL A 159 -5.80 -2.92 10.88
N ALA A 160 -5.39 -3.39 12.06
CA ALA A 160 -3.97 -3.50 12.41
C ALA A 160 -3.22 -4.41 11.43
N MET A 161 -2.01 -4.02 11.07
CA MET A 161 -1.14 -4.82 10.21
C MET A 161 0.32 -4.68 10.63
N THR A 162 1.07 -5.78 10.65
CA THR A 162 2.53 -5.74 10.62
C THR A 162 3.01 -6.16 9.24
N ILE A 163 3.95 -5.42 8.66
CA ILE A 163 4.57 -5.77 7.37
C ILE A 163 6.07 -5.96 7.55
N THR A 164 6.56 -7.13 7.17
CA THR A 164 7.99 -7.47 7.12
C THR A 164 8.46 -7.44 5.67
N LEU A 165 9.54 -6.69 5.43
CA LEU A 165 10.14 -6.52 4.11
C LEU A 165 11.56 -7.10 4.15
N THR A 166 11.81 -8.08 3.28
CA THR A 166 13.15 -8.67 3.08
C THR A 166 13.79 -8.07 1.84
N LEU A 167 15.00 -7.53 1.95
CA LEU A 167 15.71 -6.95 0.79
C LEU A 167 16.74 -7.92 0.23
N VAL A 168 16.79 -8.03 -1.10
CA VAL A 168 17.74 -8.91 -1.80
C VAL A 168 18.35 -8.23 -3.03
N ASN A 169 19.57 -8.62 -3.39
CA ASN A 169 20.22 -8.26 -4.66
C ASN A 169 20.01 -9.33 -5.71
N VAL A 170 19.24 -9.01 -6.75
CA VAL A 170 18.88 -9.93 -7.83
C VAL A 170 20.06 -10.28 -8.74
N ASN A 171 21.05 -9.40 -8.83
CA ASN A 171 22.28 -9.61 -9.61
C ASN A 171 23.32 -10.45 -8.85
N SER A 172 23.05 -10.80 -7.59
CA SER A 172 23.94 -11.56 -6.73
C SER A 172 23.25 -12.79 -6.15
N SER A 173 22.54 -13.55 -6.98
CA SER A 173 21.82 -14.77 -6.56
C SER A 173 20.85 -14.52 -5.40
N CYS A 174 20.16 -13.38 -5.39
CA CYS A 174 19.28 -12.95 -4.31
C CYS A 174 20.00 -12.78 -2.96
N ALA A 175 21.26 -12.35 -2.99
CA ALA A 175 22.03 -12.09 -1.78
C ALA A 175 21.26 -11.11 -0.87
N PRO A 176 21.16 -11.42 0.43
CA PRO A 176 20.48 -10.55 1.38
C PRO A 176 21.14 -9.17 1.55
N LEU A 177 20.38 -8.17 1.99
CA LEU A 177 20.82 -6.76 2.12
C LEU A 177 20.55 -6.15 3.52
N ALA A 178 21.31 -6.58 4.54
CA ALA A 178 21.34 -5.95 5.87
C ALA A 178 21.90 -4.51 5.85
N GLY A 179 21.42 -3.66 6.77
CA GLY A 179 21.90 -2.29 6.96
C GLY A 179 21.34 -1.25 5.99
N TYR A 180 20.50 -1.66 5.04
CA TYR A 180 19.78 -0.77 4.13
C TYR A 180 18.62 -0.10 4.87
N ALA A 181 18.36 1.16 4.57
CA ALA A 181 17.20 1.86 5.12
C ALA A 181 16.02 1.78 4.15
N VAL A 182 14.83 1.51 4.69
CA VAL A 182 13.58 1.47 3.94
C VAL A 182 12.67 2.54 4.51
N TYR A 183 12.28 3.49 3.68
CA TYR A 183 11.21 4.42 3.97
C TYR A 183 9.91 3.87 3.41
N ILE A 184 8.85 3.77 4.22
CA ILE A 184 7.51 3.43 3.72
C ILE A 184 6.50 4.53 4.03
N TRP A 185 5.53 4.68 3.14
CA TRP A 185 4.35 5.50 3.38
C TRP A 185 3.10 4.95 2.71
N GLN A 186 1.94 5.30 3.24
CA GLN A 186 0.65 4.88 2.69
C GLN A 186 -0.46 5.89 3.03
N CYS A 187 -1.61 5.73 2.39
CA CYS A 187 -2.84 6.39 2.83
C CYS A 187 -3.40 5.73 4.10
N ASP A 188 -4.27 6.47 4.80
CA ASP A 188 -5.08 5.92 5.88
C ASP A 188 -6.25 5.05 5.37
N ALA A 189 -7.06 4.53 6.30
CA ALA A 189 -8.21 3.68 5.99
C ALA A 189 -9.27 4.33 5.09
N ALA A 190 -9.39 5.66 5.12
CA ALA A 190 -10.34 6.43 4.32
C ALA A 190 -9.76 6.88 2.97
N GLY A 191 -8.43 6.81 2.78
CA GLY A 191 -7.73 7.14 1.53
C GLY A 191 -6.89 8.43 1.52
N PRO A 192 -7.03 9.40 2.45
CA PRO A 192 -6.09 10.51 2.56
C PRO A 192 -4.64 10.12 2.92
N TYR A 193 -3.70 10.94 2.48
CA TYR A 193 -2.28 10.88 2.81
C TYR A 193 -1.93 12.00 3.79
N SER A 194 -1.26 11.63 4.89
CA SER A 194 -0.68 12.57 5.85
C SER A 194 0.27 13.55 5.15
N LEU A 195 0.35 14.80 5.63
CA LEU A 195 1.12 15.92 5.05
C LEU A 195 0.63 16.46 3.69
N TYR A 196 -0.37 15.82 3.09
CA TYR A 196 -0.92 16.21 1.79
C TYR A 196 -2.42 16.44 1.90
N THR A 197 -3.22 15.41 1.67
CA THR A 197 -4.69 15.52 1.77
C THR A 197 -5.17 15.49 3.23
N ALA A 198 -4.32 15.08 4.17
CA ALA A 198 -4.46 15.29 5.61
C ALA A 198 -3.26 16.11 6.14
N PRO A 199 -3.21 17.44 5.89
CA PRO A 199 -1.99 18.24 6.06
C PRO A 199 -1.57 18.46 7.52
N LYS A 200 -2.46 18.20 8.48
CA LYS A 200 -2.17 18.31 9.93
C LYS A 200 -1.52 17.06 10.50
N GLU A 201 -1.48 15.98 9.73
CA GLU A 201 -1.07 14.66 10.22
C GLU A 201 0.24 14.22 9.57
N SER A 202 0.96 13.33 10.25
CA SER A 202 2.25 12.76 9.82
C SER A 202 2.35 11.25 10.04
N TYR A 203 1.25 10.60 10.45
CA TYR A 203 1.16 9.15 10.58
C TYR A 203 1.46 8.41 9.27
N LEU A 204 1.62 7.10 9.38
CA LEU A 204 1.78 6.12 8.31
C LEU A 204 2.97 6.45 7.40
N ARG A 205 4.04 6.96 8.02
CA ARG A 205 5.34 7.26 7.43
C ARG A 205 6.42 6.80 8.40
N GLY A 206 7.43 6.08 7.91
CA GLY A 206 8.53 5.66 8.77
C GLY A 206 9.71 5.09 8.01
N VAL A 207 10.90 5.32 8.57
CA VAL A 207 12.16 4.74 8.12
C VAL A 207 12.57 3.66 9.11
N GLY A 208 12.83 2.46 8.61
CA GLY A 208 13.45 1.37 9.33
C GLY A 208 14.73 0.91 8.63
N VAL A 209 15.55 0.12 9.31
CA VAL A 209 16.80 -0.41 8.78
C VAL A 209 16.71 -1.94 8.80
N THR A 210 17.14 -2.58 7.72
CA THR A 210 17.19 -4.05 7.65
C THR A 210 18.18 -4.59 8.68
N ASP A 211 17.73 -5.58 9.44
CA ASP A 211 18.50 -6.20 10.52
C ASP A 211 19.46 -7.28 10.00
N ALA A 212 20.03 -8.09 10.91
CA ALA A 212 20.94 -9.18 10.56
C ALA A 212 20.26 -10.37 9.86
N ASN A 213 18.93 -10.40 9.81
CA ASN A 213 18.13 -11.32 9.00
C ASN A 213 17.69 -10.67 7.68
N ASP A 214 18.19 -9.47 7.37
CA ASP A 214 17.93 -8.72 6.15
C ASP A 214 16.48 -8.23 6.04
N GLU A 215 15.83 -8.12 7.19
CA GLU A 215 14.43 -7.79 7.33
C GLU A 215 14.23 -6.46 8.06
N VAL A 216 13.21 -5.73 7.64
CA VAL A 216 12.67 -4.59 8.39
C VAL A 216 11.16 -4.80 8.58
N THR A 217 10.70 -4.63 9.81
CA THR A 217 9.28 -4.82 10.15
C THR A 217 8.65 -3.52 10.64
N PHE A 218 7.50 -3.17 10.07
CA PHE A 218 6.71 -2.01 10.46
C PHE A 218 5.36 -2.44 11.05
N THR A 219 4.92 -1.76 12.12
CA THR A 219 3.55 -1.80 12.62
C THR A 219 2.77 -0.65 12.01
N THR A 220 1.71 -0.98 11.28
CA THR A 220 0.88 -0.05 10.49
C THR A 220 -0.60 -0.47 10.55
N ILE A 221 -1.42 0.06 9.65
CA ILE A 221 -2.78 -0.40 9.34
C ILE A 221 -2.86 -0.87 7.89
N PHE A 222 -3.84 -1.71 7.56
CA PHE A 222 -4.15 -2.02 6.17
C PHE A 222 -4.53 -0.73 5.42
N PRO A 223 -3.96 -0.43 4.24
CA PRO A 223 -4.23 0.82 3.52
C PRO A 223 -5.64 0.88 2.94
N GLY A 224 -6.22 2.08 2.88
CA GLY A 224 -7.44 2.32 2.14
C GLY A 224 -7.25 2.21 0.62
N CYS A 225 -8.37 2.25 -0.10
CA CYS A 225 -8.40 2.40 -1.56
C CYS A 225 -8.90 3.81 -1.88
N TYR A 226 -8.04 4.67 -2.43
CA TYR A 226 -8.47 5.93 -3.01
C TYR A 226 -8.79 5.78 -4.49
N SER A 227 -9.48 6.76 -5.08
CA SER A 227 -9.97 6.67 -6.45
C SER A 227 -8.83 6.51 -7.47
N GLY A 228 -9.01 5.57 -8.41
CA GLY A 228 -8.14 5.41 -9.58
C GLY A 228 -6.85 4.62 -9.38
N ARG A 229 -6.57 4.12 -8.16
CA ARG A 229 -5.35 3.34 -7.87
C ARG A 229 -5.67 2.06 -7.11
N TRP A 230 -4.97 0.96 -7.45
CA TRP A 230 -4.99 -0.28 -6.66
C TRP A 230 -4.46 -0.02 -5.25
N PRO A 231 -4.99 -0.64 -4.17
CA PRO A 231 -4.47 -0.39 -2.82
C PRO A 231 -3.00 -0.81 -2.66
N HIS A 232 -2.18 0.06 -2.08
CA HIS A 232 -0.72 -0.13 -2.02
C HIS A 232 -0.07 0.51 -0.80
N ILE A 233 1.18 0.11 -0.56
CA ILE A 233 2.13 0.78 0.33
C ILE A 233 3.34 1.15 -0.52
N HIS A 234 3.79 2.39 -0.43
CA HIS A 234 4.98 2.86 -1.11
C HIS A 234 6.23 2.53 -0.33
N PHE A 235 7.34 2.40 -1.03
CA PHE A 235 8.64 2.33 -0.41
C PHE A 235 9.72 3.06 -1.22
N GLU A 236 10.73 3.50 -0.49
CA GLU A 236 12.04 3.90 -1.02
C GLU A 236 13.11 3.13 -0.26
N VAL A 237 14.06 2.55 -0.99
CA VAL A 237 15.22 1.86 -0.43
C VAL A 237 16.44 2.73 -0.57
N TYR A 238 17.21 2.84 0.50
CA TYR A 238 18.45 3.60 0.59
C TYR A 238 19.58 2.69 1.06
N SER A 239 20.79 2.93 0.55
CA SER A 239 21.98 2.16 0.91
C SER A 239 22.35 2.19 2.40
N SER A 240 21.85 3.18 3.15
CA SER A 240 22.02 3.29 4.59
C SER A 240 21.04 4.29 5.18
N LEU A 241 20.92 4.29 6.52
CA LEU A 241 20.13 5.30 7.24
C LEU A 241 20.62 6.73 6.99
N SER A 242 21.94 6.94 6.92
CA SER A 242 22.49 8.28 6.67
C SER A 242 22.21 8.77 5.24
N THR A 243 22.12 7.86 4.27
CA THR A 243 21.67 8.17 2.90
C THR A 243 20.21 8.64 2.92
N ALA A 244 19.32 7.93 3.63
CA ALA A 244 17.90 8.28 3.74
C ALA A 244 17.70 9.64 4.42
N THR A 245 18.28 9.85 5.61
CA THR A 245 18.09 11.08 6.38
C THR A 245 18.96 12.24 5.89
N GLY A 246 19.87 11.99 4.94
CA GLY A 246 20.74 12.97 4.31
C GLY A 246 20.15 13.60 3.03
N ALA A 247 18.91 13.28 2.66
CA ALA A 247 18.29 13.70 1.40
C ALA A 247 19.14 13.34 0.17
N ARG A 248 19.62 12.10 0.12
CA ARG A 248 20.32 11.52 -1.04
C ARG A 248 19.35 10.64 -1.83
N TYR A 249 19.74 10.22 -3.03
CA TYR A 249 18.87 9.45 -3.91
C TYR A 249 18.58 8.05 -3.36
N ALA A 250 17.32 7.64 -3.45
CA ALA A 250 16.92 6.25 -3.22
C ALA A 250 17.55 5.34 -4.29
N SER A 251 17.99 4.15 -3.89
CA SER A 251 18.47 3.08 -4.76
C SER A 251 17.32 2.43 -5.54
N LEU A 252 16.12 2.42 -4.96
CA LEU A 252 14.90 1.92 -5.58
C LEU A 252 13.69 2.65 -4.99
N ILE A 253 12.73 2.98 -5.83
CA ILE A 253 11.42 3.50 -5.44
C ILE A 253 10.39 2.54 -6.03
N GLY A 254 9.39 2.13 -5.26
CA GLY A 254 8.36 1.22 -5.75
C GLY A 254 7.16 1.10 -4.82
N GLN A 255 6.27 0.18 -5.16
CA GLN A 255 5.04 -0.10 -4.41
C GLN A 255 4.84 -1.58 -4.14
N VAL A 256 4.26 -1.86 -2.97
CA VAL A 256 3.70 -3.15 -2.59
C VAL A 256 2.20 -3.14 -2.92
N ALA A 257 1.74 -4.06 -3.77
CA ALA A 257 0.33 -4.19 -4.15
C ALA A 257 -0.44 -5.05 -3.13
N MET A 258 -1.52 -4.54 -2.54
CA MET A 258 -2.26 -5.34 -1.56
C MET A 258 -3.03 -6.50 -2.23
N PRO A 259 -3.09 -7.70 -1.62
CA PRO A 259 -3.78 -8.84 -2.21
C PRO A 259 -5.29 -8.61 -2.32
N SER A 260 -5.86 -8.84 -3.50
CA SER A 260 -7.29 -8.59 -3.81
C SER A 260 -8.26 -9.24 -2.81
N ALA A 261 -7.97 -10.48 -2.38
CA ALA A 261 -8.79 -11.21 -1.42
C ALA A 261 -8.80 -10.53 -0.04
N VAL A 262 -7.66 -9.99 0.40
CA VAL A 262 -7.55 -9.28 1.69
C VAL A 262 -8.22 -7.92 1.59
N CYS A 263 -8.04 -7.17 0.49
CA CYS A 263 -8.77 -5.92 0.23
C CYS A 263 -10.29 -6.14 0.35
N SER A 264 -10.82 -7.18 -0.31
CA SER A 264 -12.25 -7.51 -0.26
C SER A 264 -12.73 -7.78 1.17
N THR A 265 -11.93 -8.52 1.95
CA THR A 265 -12.25 -8.88 3.33
C THR A 265 -12.20 -7.67 4.27
N VAL A 266 -11.15 -6.85 4.18
CA VAL A 266 -10.98 -5.67 5.03
C VAL A 266 -12.04 -4.61 4.75
N TYR A 267 -12.29 -4.31 3.46
CA TYR A 267 -13.21 -3.25 3.09
C TYR A 267 -14.67 -3.58 3.36
N SER A 268 -15.04 -4.87 3.35
CA SER A 268 -16.38 -5.31 3.76
C SER A 268 -16.50 -5.52 5.27
N GLY A 269 -15.39 -5.85 5.95
CA GLY A 269 -15.38 -6.19 7.37
C GLY A 269 -15.24 -5.02 8.35
N SER A 270 -14.96 -3.80 7.88
CA SER A 270 -14.80 -2.63 8.75
C SER A 270 -15.35 -1.35 8.13
N SER A 271 -16.19 -0.64 8.89
CA SER A 271 -16.79 0.63 8.46
C SER A 271 -15.78 1.78 8.28
N LEU A 272 -14.58 1.65 8.84
CA LEU A 272 -13.47 2.59 8.65
C LEU A 272 -13.05 2.69 7.17
N TYR A 273 -13.34 1.66 6.37
CA TYR A 273 -12.95 1.55 4.96
C TYR A 273 -14.13 1.76 4.00
N SER A 274 -15.22 2.38 4.44
CA SER A 274 -16.44 2.56 3.63
C SER A 274 -16.19 3.24 2.28
N SER A 275 -15.31 4.23 2.20
CA SER A 275 -14.89 4.88 0.94
C SER A 275 -14.12 3.92 0.01
N SER A 276 -13.40 2.95 0.58
CA SER A 276 -12.59 1.99 -0.17
C SER A 276 -13.46 0.99 -0.95
N VAL A 277 -14.70 0.72 -0.50
CA VAL A 277 -15.59 -0.26 -1.15
C VAL A 277 -15.92 0.13 -2.59
N SER A 278 -16.31 1.39 -2.83
CA SER A 278 -16.64 1.87 -4.18
C SER A 278 -15.40 2.05 -5.04
N ASN A 279 -14.30 2.54 -4.45
CA ASN A 279 -13.05 2.76 -5.17
C ASN A 279 -12.46 1.43 -5.64
N PHE A 280 -12.41 0.42 -4.77
CA PHE A 280 -11.85 -0.90 -5.09
C PHE A 280 -12.62 -1.61 -6.21
N ARG A 281 -13.96 -1.48 -6.23
CA ARG A 281 -14.79 -2.00 -7.33
C ARG A 281 -14.48 -1.36 -8.68
N SER A 282 -13.96 -0.13 -8.67
CA SER A 282 -13.72 0.70 -9.85
C SER A 282 -12.30 0.56 -10.42
N VAL A 283 -11.44 -0.23 -9.80
CA VAL A 283 -10.04 -0.44 -10.24
C VAL A 283 -9.76 -1.92 -10.51
N ARG A 284 -8.73 -2.20 -11.30
CA ARG A 284 -8.19 -3.55 -11.53
C ARG A 284 -6.68 -3.48 -11.47
N LEU A 285 -6.04 -4.45 -10.83
CA LEU A 285 -4.57 -4.51 -10.75
C LEU A 285 -3.94 -4.50 -12.15
N SER A 286 -4.53 -5.25 -13.09
CA SER A 286 -4.06 -5.36 -14.47
C SER A 286 -4.18 -4.08 -15.31
N SER A 287 -4.95 -3.08 -14.84
CA SER A 287 -5.09 -1.79 -15.52
C SER A 287 -4.68 -0.62 -14.62
N ASP A 288 -4.04 -0.89 -13.48
CA ASP A 288 -3.45 0.14 -12.66
C ASP A 288 -2.22 0.70 -13.41
N ASN A 289 -2.03 2.01 -13.37
CA ASN A 289 -0.97 2.67 -14.12
C ASN A 289 0.44 2.45 -13.53
N VAL A 290 0.57 1.72 -12.42
CA VAL A 290 1.84 1.33 -11.81
C VAL A 290 2.06 -0.18 -11.88
N PHE A 291 1.01 -0.98 -11.75
CA PHE A 291 1.11 -2.44 -11.72
C PHE A 291 0.73 -3.12 -13.04
N GLY A 292 -0.02 -2.44 -13.91
CA GLY A 292 -0.63 -3.05 -15.10
C GLY A 292 0.37 -3.50 -16.17
N ASP A 293 1.59 -2.95 -16.18
CA ASP A 293 2.68 -3.33 -17.07
C ASP A 293 3.75 -4.22 -16.42
N ASN A 294 3.55 -4.64 -15.16
CA ASN A 294 4.47 -5.54 -14.48
C ASN A 294 4.30 -6.98 -14.95
N THR A 295 5.42 -7.69 -15.06
CA THR A 295 5.41 -9.13 -15.34
C THR A 295 4.72 -9.89 -14.20
N SER A 296 4.22 -11.10 -14.48
CA SER A 296 3.60 -11.92 -13.43
C SER A 296 4.55 -12.22 -12.26
N ALA A 297 5.86 -12.33 -12.51
CA ALA A 297 6.86 -12.52 -11.46
C ALA A 297 7.06 -11.27 -10.60
N GLN A 298 7.09 -10.07 -11.21
CA GLN A 298 7.13 -8.81 -10.48
C GLN A 298 5.88 -8.60 -9.64
N LEU A 299 4.69 -8.84 -10.21
CA LEU A 299 3.43 -8.76 -9.46
C LEU A 299 3.39 -9.75 -8.29
N ALA A 300 3.88 -10.98 -8.49
CA ALA A 300 3.98 -11.96 -7.42
C ALA A 300 4.92 -11.53 -6.30
N GLN A 301 6.05 -10.88 -6.63
CA GLN A 301 7.00 -10.38 -5.63
C GLN A 301 6.48 -9.14 -4.89
N GLN A 302 5.87 -8.19 -5.61
CA GLN A 302 5.29 -6.96 -5.08
C GLN A 302 3.97 -7.18 -4.33
N THR A 303 3.36 -8.37 -4.43
CA THR A 303 2.15 -8.72 -3.67
C THR A 303 2.55 -9.49 -2.41
N PRO A 304 2.32 -8.95 -1.20
CA PRO A 304 2.72 -9.59 0.03
C PRO A 304 1.89 -10.85 0.27
N THR A 305 2.53 -11.86 0.84
CA THR A 305 1.78 -12.93 1.51
C THR A 305 1.19 -12.39 2.80
N MET A 306 -0.05 -12.75 3.12
CA MET A 306 -0.75 -12.22 4.30
C MET A 306 -1.51 -13.32 5.03
N SER A 307 -1.48 -13.26 6.36
CA SER A 307 -2.26 -14.11 7.25
C SER A 307 -2.88 -13.29 8.38
N GLY A 308 -4.01 -13.73 8.93
CA GLY A 308 -4.71 -13.02 9.99
C GLY A 308 -6.17 -12.73 9.66
N SER A 309 -6.75 -11.73 10.32
CA SER A 309 -8.16 -11.37 10.22
C SER A 309 -8.41 -9.91 10.52
N VAL A 310 -9.60 -9.40 10.18
CA VAL A 310 -10.01 -8.02 10.47
C VAL A 310 -9.94 -7.69 11.97
N SER A 311 -10.36 -8.62 12.84
CA SER A 311 -10.37 -8.39 14.30
C SER A 311 -9.01 -8.65 14.96
N GLY A 312 -8.24 -9.62 14.45
CA GLY A 312 -6.93 -9.99 15.00
C GLY A 312 -5.76 -9.20 14.41
N GLY A 313 -5.99 -8.45 13.33
CA GLY A 313 -4.94 -7.86 12.50
C GLY A 313 -4.33 -8.85 11.52
N TYR A 314 -3.47 -8.32 10.64
CA TYR A 314 -2.76 -9.09 9.62
C TYR A 314 -1.25 -9.04 9.83
N ALA A 315 -0.58 -10.16 9.58
CA ALA A 315 0.86 -10.22 9.33
C ALA A 315 1.09 -10.34 7.82
N ALA A 316 1.89 -9.45 7.26
CA ALA A 316 2.27 -9.39 5.86
C ALA A 316 3.78 -9.59 5.70
N ALA A 317 4.18 -10.33 4.66
CA ALA A 317 5.58 -10.49 4.28
C ALA A 317 5.74 -10.30 2.78
N ALA A 318 6.71 -9.45 2.38
CA ALA A 318 7.09 -9.22 0.99
C ALA A 318 8.61 -9.17 0.84
N LYS A 319 9.07 -9.47 -0.38
CA LYS A 319 10.48 -9.37 -0.76
C LYS A 319 10.64 -8.16 -1.67
N ILE A 320 11.73 -7.40 -1.49
CA ILE A 320 12.12 -6.30 -2.36
C ILE A 320 13.43 -6.66 -3.05
N GLY A 321 13.40 -6.81 -4.37
CA GLY A 321 14.54 -7.17 -5.21
C GLY A 321 15.16 -5.95 -5.87
N LEU A 322 16.40 -5.62 -5.47
CA LEU A 322 17.21 -4.57 -6.06
C LEU A 322 18.18 -5.16 -7.08
N ALA A 323 18.37 -4.47 -8.21
CA ALA A 323 19.39 -4.79 -9.21
C ALA A 323 20.63 -3.89 -8.97
N LEU A 324 21.46 -4.28 -7.99
CA LEU A 324 22.70 -3.57 -7.62
C LEU A 324 23.91 -4.08 -8.39
#